data_AF-A0A9E1ZT37-F1
#
_entry.id   AF-A0A9E1ZT37-F1
#
_cell.length_a   1.000
_cell.length_b   1.000
_cell.length_c   1.000
_cell.angle_alpha   90.00
_cell.angle_beta   90.00
_cell.angle_gamma   90.00
#
_symmetry.space_group_name_H-M   'P 1'
#
loop_
_entity.id
_entity.type
_entity.pdbx_description
1 polymer ?
#
loop_
_entity_poly.entity_id
_entity_poly.type
_entity_poly.pdbx_seq_one_letter_code
_entity_poly.pdbx_strand_id
1 'polypeptide(L)'
;MQNKNYRNALKGSLRDCYRPHGLHSPKGKFVWVAIAFFAVTACAPVSLHGAEGQTEIRPERAIEVKRSDVSSQDLVCAEQKDMAAALLKAYGERSISAGLASTGYLLQIYAARSGSFTIVATGPNGISCIAADGQGWNPIPVAKPSIGKRS
;
A
#
# COMPACT_ATOMS: atom_id res chain seq x y z
N MET A 1 -3.52 13.98 -22.25
CA MET A 1 -4.80 13.44 -22.75
C MET A 1 -5.06 12.09 -22.07
N GLN A 2 -5.89 12.02 -21.03
CA GLN A 2 -6.21 10.74 -20.39
C GLN A 2 -7.39 10.07 -21.09
N ASN A 3 -7.18 8.82 -21.52
CA ASN A 3 -8.16 8.00 -22.20
C ASN A 3 -9.42 7.87 -21.32
N LYS A 4 -10.56 8.37 -21.82
CA LYS A 4 -11.87 8.37 -21.13
C LYS A 4 -12.31 6.96 -20.68
N ASN A 5 -11.74 5.90 -21.24
CA ASN A 5 -12.07 4.51 -20.88
C ASN A 5 -11.75 4.15 -19.42
N TYR A 6 -10.66 4.67 -18.83
CA TYR A 6 -10.28 4.27 -17.46
C TYR A 6 -11.21 4.85 -16.38
N ARG A 7 -11.71 6.08 -16.57
CA ARG A 7 -12.68 6.70 -15.64
C ARG A 7 -14.01 5.97 -15.58
N ASN A 8 -14.42 5.34 -16.68
CA ASN A 8 -15.70 4.63 -16.73
C ASN A 8 -15.57 3.21 -16.16
N ALA A 9 -14.41 2.57 -16.28
CA ALA A 9 -14.14 1.26 -15.68
C ALA A 9 -14.17 1.29 -14.13
N LEU A 10 -13.70 2.38 -13.51
CA LEU A 10 -13.70 2.53 -12.04
C LEU A 10 -15.05 2.98 -11.45
N LYS A 11 -15.95 3.55 -12.27
CA LYS A 11 -17.29 4.01 -11.82
C LYS A 11 -18.32 2.88 -11.65
N GLY A 12 -17.99 1.66 -12.09
CA GLY A 12 -18.86 0.49 -12.01
C GLY A 12 -18.73 -0.33 -10.72
N SER A 13 -17.73 -0.08 -9.87
CA SER A 13 -17.37 -1.00 -8.78
C SER A 13 -17.50 -0.44 -7.35
N LEU A 14 -17.95 0.81 -7.18
CA LEU A 14 -17.93 1.51 -5.87
C LEU A 14 -19.30 2.00 -5.38
N ARG A 15 -20.42 1.50 -5.95
CA ARG A 15 -21.77 1.93 -5.54
C ARG A 15 -22.59 0.92 -4.73
N ASP A 16 -22.05 -0.24 -4.38
CA ASP A 16 -22.84 -1.32 -3.75
C ASP A 16 -22.46 -1.71 -2.31
N CYS A 17 -21.77 -0.86 -1.54
CA CYS A 17 -21.45 -1.19 -0.13
C CYS A 17 -21.91 -0.16 0.92
N TYR A 18 -22.67 0.87 0.58
CA TYR A 18 -23.18 1.81 1.59
C TYR A 18 -24.65 2.17 1.38
N ARG A 19 -25.52 1.23 1.77
CA ARG A 19 -26.95 1.48 1.98
C ARG A 19 -27.15 1.64 3.50
N PRO A 20 -27.40 2.85 4.03
CA PRO A 20 -27.66 3.02 5.44
C PRO A 20 -29.06 2.46 5.75
N HIS A 21 -29.12 1.36 6.50
CA HIS A 21 -30.36 0.94 7.13
C HIS A 21 -30.69 1.94 8.25
N GLY A 22 -31.79 2.68 8.07
CA GLY A 22 -32.31 3.60 9.07
C GLY A 22 -32.67 2.86 10.35
N LEU A 23 -32.01 3.21 11.46
CA LEU A 23 -32.38 2.76 12.79
C LEU A 23 -33.57 3.58 13.28
N HIS A 24 -34.67 2.88 13.52
CA HIS A 24 -35.93 3.39 14.05
C HIS A 24 -35.72 3.82 15.52
N SER A 25 -36.11 5.06 15.85
CA SER A 25 -36.07 5.61 17.20
C SER A 25 -37.41 5.41 17.91
N PRO A 26 -37.47 4.78 19.11
CA PRO A 26 -38.60 4.90 19.99
C PRO A 26 -38.31 5.89 21.14
N LYS A 27 -39.26 6.79 21.31
CA LYS A 27 -39.37 7.85 22.31
C LYS A 27 -39.45 7.26 23.73
N GLY A 28 -38.79 7.87 24.73
CA GLY A 28 -39.17 7.61 26.12
C GLY A 28 -38.20 7.99 27.25
N LYS A 29 -38.39 9.21 27.79
CA LYS A 29 -38.40 9.61 29.22
C LYS A 29 -37.21 9.26 30.16
N PHE A 30 -36.49 10.33 30.54
CA PHE A 30 -35.91 10.68 31.84
C PHE A 30 -36.11 9.71 33.03
N VAL A 31 -35.01 9.36 33.71
CA VAL A 31 -34.89 9.41 35.19
C VAL A 31 -33.43 9.74 35.55
N TRP A 32 -33.22 10.87 36.24
CA TRP A 32 -31.99 11.19 36.96
C TRP A 32 -32.05 10.53 38.34
N VAL A 33 -31.06 9.71 38.71
CA VAL A 33 -30.80 9.38 40.11
C VAL A 33 -29.32 9.65 40.38
N ALA A 34 -29.08 10.81 40.99
CA ALA A 34 -27.85 11.11 41.69
C ALA A 34 -27.88 10.38 43.05
N ILE A 35 -26.85 9.61 43.36
CA ILE A 35 -26.57 9.19 44.74
C ILE A 35 -25.15 9.67 45.06
N ALA A 36 -25.13 10.71 45.89
CA ALA A 36 -23.98 11.16 46.65
C ALA A 36 -23.80 10.29 47.91
N PHE A 37 -22.68 10.49 48.61
CA PHE A 37 -22.24 9.88 49.88
C PHE A 37 -21.67 8.46 49.68
N PHE A 38 -20.40 8.19 49.96
CA PHE A 38 -19.75 8.35 51.25
C PHE A 38 -18.30 8.87 51.11
N ALA A 39 -18.02 9.98 51.77
CA ALA A 39 -16.68 10.30 52.25
C ALA A 39 -16.48 9.60 53.60
N VAL A 40 -15.58 8.63 53.69
CA VAL A 40 -15.07 8.07 54.94
C VAL A 40 -13.57 7.81 54.78
N THR A 41 -12.81 8.75 55.35
CA THR A 41 -11.71 8.50 56.30
C THR A 41 -10.38 7.97 55.79
N ALA A 42 -9.36 8.81 55.98
CA ALA A 42 -7.93 8.55 55.83
C ALA A 42 -7.33 7.77 57.03
N CYS A 43 -6.37 6.88 56.73
CA CYS A 43 -5.25 6.34 57.53
C CYS A 43 -4.93 4.93 56.96
N ALA A 44 -3.74 4.47 56.59
CA ALA A 44 -2.36 4.95 56.55
C ALA A 44 -1.58 3.98 55.61
N PRO A 45 -0.37 4.29 55.12
CA PRO A 45 0.39 3.41 54.23
C PRO A 45 1.15 2.32 55.00
N VAL A 46 1.03 1.06 54.60
CA VAL A 46 1.93 -0.04 54.99
C VAL A 46 2.22 -0.89 53.76
N SER A 47 3.50 -0.95 53.40
CA SER A 47 4.08 -1.94 52.49
C SER A 47 4.01 -3.34 53.11
N LEU A 48 3.69 -4.38 52.34
CA LEU A 48 4.40 -5.67 52.36
C LEU A 48 3.90 -6.65 51.26
N HIS A 49 4.82 -7.06 50.40
CA HIS A 49 4.99 -8.37 49.75
C HIS A 49 3.77 -9.24 49.39
N GLY A 50 3.70 -9.57 48.09
CA GLY A 50 4.13 -10.92 47.68
C GLY A 50 3.04 -11.95 47.34
N ALA A 51 2.93 -12.18 46.03
CA ALA A 51 2.68 -13.47 45.37
C ALA A 51 1.31 -14.16 45.59
N GLU A 52 0.34 -13.79 44.76
CA GLU A 52 -0.74 -14.69 44.36
C GLU A 52 -0.74 -14.87 42.84
N GLY A 53 -0.30 -16.06 42.40
CA GLY A 53 -0.94 -16.81 41.31
C GLY A 53 -0.82 -16.29 39.88
N GLN A 54 0.39 -16.33 39.29
CA GLN A 54 0.53 -16.39 37.83
C GLN A 54 0.19 -17.80 37.33
N THR A 55 -1.04 -17.99 36.87
CA THR A 55 -1.35 -18.97 35.80
C THR A 55 -2.13 -18.27 34.70
N GLU A 56 -1.50 -17.25 34.11
CA GLU A 56 -1.96 -16.71 32.83
C GLU A 56 -1.30 -17.51 31.71
N ILE A 57 -2.14 -18.25 30.99
CA ILE A 57 -1.82 -18.96 29.77
C ILE A 57 -1.14 -17.97 28.81
N ARG A 58 0.17 -18.16 28.57
CA ARG A 58 0.95 -17.46 27.55
C ARG A 58 0.43 -17.87 26.15
N PRO A 59 -0.15 -16.98 25.32
CA PRO A 59 -0.17 -17.22 23.89
C PRO A 59 1.27 -17.03 23.38
N GLU A 60 2.01 -18.13 23.36
CA GLU A 60 3.28 -18.23 22.66
C GLU A 60 3.00 -18.09 21.15
N ARG A 61 3.69 -17.14 20.50
CA ARG A 61 3.66 -16.77 19.07
C ARG A 61 2.65 -15.69 18.63
N ALA A 62 2.77 -14.50 19.21
CA ALA A 62 2.68 -13.31 18.35
C ALA A 62 4.03 -13.20 17.61
N ILE A 63 4.03 -13.33 16.27
CA ILE A 63 5.14 -12.82 15.47
C ILE A 63 5.13 -11.31 15.70
N GLU A 64 6.06 -10.80 16.52
CA GLU A 64 6.33 -9.37 16.52
C GLU A 64 6.97 -9.04 15.18
N VAL A 65 6.12 -8.66 14.22
CA VAL A 65 6.56 -8.03 12.98
C VAL A 65 7.14 -6.68 13.40
N LYS A 66 8.42 -6.71 13.82
CA LYS A 66 9.26 -5.53 13.88
C LYS A 66 9.23 -4.99 12.47
N ARG A 67 8.40 -3.97 12.22
CA ARG A 67 8.40 -3.24 10.96
C ARG A 67 9.85 -2.82 10.76
N SER A 68 10.54 -3.49 9.83
CA SER A 68 11.85 -3.05 9.42
C SER A 68 11.67 -1.62 8.97
N ASP A 69 12.38 -0.71 9.63
CA ASP A 69 12.56 0.64 9.13
C ASP A 69 12.93 0.49 7.66
N VAL A 70 12.04 0.92 6.77
CA VAL A 70 12.42 1.17 5.38
C VAL A 70 13.35 2.36 5.50
N SER A 71 14.64 2.08 5.75
CA SER A 71 15.70 3.05 5.57
C SER A 71 15.47 3.66 4.20
N SER A 72 15.38 4.98 4.15
CA SER A 72 15.29 5.74 2.91
C SER A 72 16.43 5.27 2.01
N GLN A 73 16.15 4.30 1.14
CA GLN A 73 17.12 3.84 0.17
C GLN A 73 17.36 5.06 -0.70
N ASP A 74 18.58 5.58 -0.68
CA ASP A 74 18.99 6.62 -1.61
C ASP A 74 18.68 6.09 -3.01
N LEU A 75 17.63 6.65 -3.62
CA LEU A 75 17.17 6.20 -4.91
C LEU A 75 18.29 6.45 -5.91
N VAL A 76 18.67 5.40 -6.65
CA VAL A 76 19.67 5.54 -7.71
C VAL A 76 19.03 6.36 -8.83
N CYS A 77 19.51 7.58 -9.01
CA CYS A 77 19.01 8.53 -9.98
C CYS A 77 20.10 8.99 -10.94
N ALA A 78 19.73 9.25 -12.19
CA ALA A 78 20.58 9.82 -13.22
C ALA A 78 19.73 10.59 -14.25
N GLU A 79 20.38 11.32 -15.16
CA GLU A 79 19.72 11.83 -16.36
C GLU A 79 19.08 10.69 -17.15
N GLN A 80 17.92 10.94 -17.78
CA GLN A 80 17.15 9.89 -18.46
C GLN A 80 17.97 9.09 -19.48
N LYS A 81 18.80 9.77 -20.28
CA LYS A 81 19.64 9.13 -21.30
C LYS A 81 20.74 8.28 -20.68
N ASP A 82 21.34 8.76 -19.59
CA ASP A 82 22.42 8.06 -18.90
C ASP A 82 21.88 6.82 -18.18
N MET A 83 20.69 6.91 -17.58
CA MET A 83 20.00 5.76 -16.99
C MET A 83 19.75 4.66 -18.02
N ALA A 84 19.17 5.01 -19.18
CA ALA A 84 18.89 4.04 -20.24
C ALA A 84 20.19 3.41 -20.79
N ALA A 85 21.23 4.21 -20.99
CA ALA A 85 22.53 3.73 -21.44
C ALA A 85 23.21 2.81 -20.40
N ALA A 86 23.13 3.17 -19.12
CA ALA A 86 23.68 2.39 -18.01
C ALA A 86 22.99 1.02 -17.90
N LEU A 87 21.66 0.98 -17.94
CA LEU A 87 20.90 -0.28 -17.86
C LEU A 87 21.19 -1.21 -19.05
N LEU A 88 21.29 -0.64 -20.25
CA LEU A 88 21.68 -1.40 -21.43
C LEU A 88 23.10 -1.96 -21.30
N LYS A 89 24.06 -1.15 -20.83
CA LYS A 89 25.46 -1.55 -20.71
C LYS A 89 25.69 -2.57 -19.60
N ALA A 90 25.05 -2.39 -18.45
CA ALA A 90 25.26 -3.21 -17.26
C ALA A 90 24.49 -4.54 -17.32
N TYR A 91 23.24 -4.52 -17.82
CA TYR A 91 22.33 -5.66 -17.73
C TYR A 91 21.80 -6.14 -19.09
N GLY A 92 22.07 -5.40 -20.18
CA GLY A 92 21.48 -5.68 -21.49
C GLY A 92 19.99 -5.33 -21.55
N GLU A 93 19.49 -4.55 -20.58
CA GLU A 93 18.09 -4.20 -20.49
C GLU A 93 17.70 -3.11 -21.48
N ARG A 94 16.53 -3.28 -22.10
CA ARG A 94 15.97 -2.31 -23.05
C ARG A 94 14.57 -1.93 -22.61
N SER A 95 14.16 -0.69 -22.87
CA SER A 95 12.80 -0.24 -22.60
C SER A 95 11.82 -1.07 -23.43
N ILE A 96 10.91 -1.76 -22.75
CA ILE A 96 9.88 -2.62 -23.37
C ILE A 96 8.48 -2.05 -23.20
N SER A 97 8.31 -1.09 -22.29
CA SER A 97 7.04 -0.40 -22.05
C SER A 97 7.29 0.95 -21.35
N ALA A 98 6.41 1.91 -21.61
CA ALA A 98 6.43 3.20 -20.93
C ALA A 98 5.01 3.77 -20.81
N GLY A 99 4.77 4.58 -19.79
CA GLY A 99 3.49 5.23 -19.56
C GLY A 99 3.62 6.48 -18.71
N LEU A 100 2.86 7.52 -19.05
CA LEU A 100 2.79 8.75 -18.27
C LEU A 100 1.79 8.59 -17.12
N ALA A 101 2.27 8.64 -15.90
CA ALA A 101 1.42 8.63 -14.70
C ALA A 101 0.62 9.94 -14.58
N SER A 102 -0.51 9.90 -13.86
CA SER A 102 -1.30 11.11 -13.57
C SER A 102 -0.52 12.15 -12.74
N THR A 103 0.52 11.72 -12.04
CA THR A 103 1.45 12.58 -11.30
C THR A 103 2.43 13.35 -12.19
N GLY A 104 2.45 13.07 -13.50
CA GLY A 104 3.36 13.70 -14.46
C GLY A 104 4.70 12.99 -14.62
N TYR A 105 4.95 11.92 -13.86
CA TYR A 105 6.13 11.08 -14.03
C TYR A 105 5.97 10.12 -15.20
N LEU A 106 7.01 9.97 -16.01
CA LEU A 106 7.10 8.93 -17.01
C LEU A 106 7.64 7.65 -16.36
N LEU A 107 6.78 6.63 -16.25
CA LEU A 107 7.20 5.31 -15.79
C LEU A 107 7.64 4.47 -16.98
N GLN A 108 8.81 3.86 -16.87
CA GLN A 108 9.40 3.02 -17.91
C GLN A 108 9.79 1.66 -17.31
N ILE A 109 9.58 0.60 -18.09
CA ILE A 109 10.00 -0.75 -17.72
C ILE A 109 11.09 -1.16 -18.71
N TYR A 110 12.25 -1.50 -18.17
CA TYR A 110 13.40 -2.04 -18.88
C TYR A 110 13.52 -3.53 -18.55
N ALA A 111 13.81 -4.36 -19.56
CA ALA A 111 14.03 -5.78 -19.35
C ALA A 111 15.02 -6.36 -20.33
N ALA A 112 15.70 -7.43 -19.92
CA ALA A 112 16.64 -8.19 -20.74
C ALA A 112 16.12 -9.61 -20.99
N ARG A 113 16.65 -10.26 -22.03
CA ARG A 113 16.34 -11.67 -22.33
C ARG A 113 16.85 -12.64 -21.25
N SER A 114 17.81 -12.21 -20.43
CA SER A 114 18.29 -12.94 -19.26
C SER A 114 17.24 -13.07 -18.16
N GLY A 115 16.18 -12.24 -18.19
CA GLY A 115 15.15 -12.17 -17.15
C GLY A 115 15.39 -11.06 -16.13
N SER A 116 16.42 -10.23 -16.26
CA SER A 116 16.56 -9.03 -15.44
C SER A 116 15.58 -7.94 -15.86
N PHE A 117 15.16 -7.12 -14.90
CA PHE A 117 14.33 -5.95 -15.18
C PHE A 117 14.63 -4.79 -14.23
N THR A 118 14.31 -3.58 -14.71
CA THR A 118 14.34 -2.34 -13.94
C THR A 118 13.13 -1.47 -14.27
N ILE A 119 12.45 -0.95 -13.26
CA ILE A 119 11.38 0.03 -13.38
C ILE A 119 11.94 1.40 -12.99
N VAL A 120 11.81 2.37 -13.91
CA VAL A 120 12.35 3.71 -13.76
C VAL A 120 11.23 4.74 -13.77
N ALA A 121 11.26 5.68 -12.84
CA ALA A 121 10.39 6.85 -12.81
C ALA A 121 11.17 8.10 -13.21
N THR A 122 10.75 8.75 -14.29
CA THR A 122 11.37 9.98 -14.81
C THR A 122 10.48 11.18 -14.51
N GLY A 123 11.03 12.16 -13.80
CA GLY A 123 10.36 13.42 -13.52
C GLY A 123 10.38 14.38 -14.71
N PRO A 124 9.57 15.46 -14.67
CA PRO A 124 9.56 16.48 -15.73
C PRO A 124 10.87 17.26 -15.84
N ASN A 125 11.73 17.19 -14.82
CA ASN A 125 13.08 17.75 -14.82
C ASN A 125 14.10 16.87 -15.57
N GLY A 126 13.70 15.74 -16.15
CA GLY A 126 14.59 14.83 -16.89
C GLY A 126 15.32 13.80 -16.02
N ILE A 127 15.24 13.94 -14.69
CA ILE A 127 15.87 13.02 -13.76
C ILE A 127 15.05 11.74 -13.66
N SER A 128 15.75 10.62 -13.80
CA SER A 128 15.21 9.27 -13.79
C SER A 128 15.76 8.50 -12.60
N CYS A 129 14.88 7.94 -11.79
CA CYS A 129 15.25 7.17 -10.61
C CYS A 129 14.74 5.73 -10.72
N ILE A 130 15.54 4.77 -10.26
CA ILE A 130 15.13 3.37 -10.14
C ILE A 130 14.08 3.28 -9.04
N ALA A 131 12.89 2.79 -9.38
CA ALA A 131 11.77 2.57 -8.47
C ALA A 131 11.69 1.11 -8.00
N ALA A 132 12.15 0.18 -8.84
CA ALA A 132 12.27 -1.25 -8.52
C ALA A 132 13.21 -1.91 -9.54
N ASP A 133 13.90 -2.97 -9.13
CA ASP A 133 14.69 -3.83 -10.01
C ASP A 133 14.61 -5.29 -9.55
N GLY A 134 15.08 -6.21 -10.39
CA GLY A 134 15.16 -7.61 -10.00
C GLY A 134 15.39 -8.57 -11.17
N GLN A 135 15.02 -9.84 -10.94
CA GLN A 135 15.15 -10.96 -11.87
C GLN A 135 13.80 -11.66 -12.06
N GLY A 136 13.75 -12.62 -12.99
CA GLY A 136 12.55 -13.42 -13.25
C GLY A 136 11.51 -12.73 -14.13
N TRP A 137 11.90 -11.71 -14.89
CA TRP A 137 11.02 -11.07 -15.87
C TRP A 137 10.55 -12.06 -16.93
N ASN A 138 9.22 -12.23 -17.04
CA ASN A 138 8.59 -13.10 -18.03
C ASN A 138 7.44 -12.36 -18.72
N PRO A 139 7.52 -12.06 -20.02
CA PRO A 139 6.42 -11.45 -20.76
C PRO A 139 5.19 -12.35 -20.74
N ILE A 140 4.07 -11.85 -20.22
CA ILE A 140 2.78 -12.54 -20.29
C ILE A 140 2.20 -12.33 -21.69
N PRO A 141 1.92 -13.40 -22.47
CA PRO A 141 1.32 -13.24 -23.79
C PRO A 141 -0.06 -12.58 -23.68
N VAL A 142 -0.25 -11.46 -24.38
CA VAL A 142 -1.58 -10.87 -24.55
C VAL A 142 -2.30 -11.60 -25.68
N ALA A 143 -3.51 -12.09 -25.40
CA ALA A 143 -4.36 -12.69 -26.42
C ALA A 143 -4.65 -11.62 -27.51
N LYS A 144 -4.37 -11.94 -28.78
CA LYS A 144 -4.78 -11.08 -29.89
C LYS A 144 -6.30 -11.15 -30.00
N PRO A 145 -7.02 -10.01 -30.02
CA PRO A 145 -8.45 -10.04 -30.30
C PRO A 145 -8.69 -10.66 -31.68
N SER A 146 -9.48 -11.73 -31.75
CA SER A 146 -9.96 -12.28 -33.02
C SER A 146 -11.02 -11.32 -33.57
N ILE A 147 -10.68 -10.61 -34.64
CA ILE A 147 -11.65 -9.84 -35.41
C ILE A 147 -12.56 -10.86 -36.09
N GLY A 148 -13.76 -11.05 -35.53
CA GLY A 148 -14.80 -11.86 -36.17
C GLY A 148 -15.11 -11.27 -37.53
N LYS A 149 -14.85 -12.03 -38.62
CA LYS A 149 -15.32 -11.65 -39.95
C LYS A 149 -16.85 -11.65 -39.91
N ARG A 150 -17.45 -10.47 -39.99
CA ARG A 150 -18.89 -10.31 -40.16
C ARG A 150 -19.19 -10.71 -41.61
N SER A 151 -19.76 -11.89 -41.78
CA SER A 151 -20.26 -12.39 -43.08
C SER A 151 -21.60 -11.77 -43.43
#